data_AF-A0A5C7QAV5-F1
#
_entry.id   AF-A0A5C7QAV5-F1
#
_cell.length_a   1.000
_cell.length_b   1.000
_cell.length_c   1.000
_cell.angle_alpha   90.00
_cell.angle_beta   90.00
_cell.angle_gamma   90.00
#
_symmetry.space_group_name_H-M   'P 1'
#
loop_
_entity.id
_entity.type
_entity.pdbx_description
1 polymer ?
#
loop_
_entity_poly.entity_id
_entity_poly.type
_entity_poly.pdbx_seq_one_letter_code
_entity_poly.pdbx_strand_id
1 'polypeptide(L)'
;GLRFLRDVSEVGILRTESNFDEIYFNELRAATGPNYGRIWNSDIIGSLVDKFGDGRTGDFRVPGEFGSAVPITKTNTTIYGSDRDVFVFLADEENRIEMKDRRDGKPGSLARGFFVWNSEVGSQTVGAAFFLFDYVCQNRIVWGAREFKEMRLRHTKSAPDRWLEEITPVLMEYGNASAAPIEQTIREAQQKRVDDDLQKFLSARFTKPEVTGIMAAHEREESRPIETLWDATTAVTAYAKTFEYQDARVDLERRGGALLDLVAA
;
A
#
# COMPACT_ATOMS: atom_id res chain seq x y z
N GLY A 1 -9.99 -22.60 -31.91
CA GLY A 1 -9.46 -21.92 -30.71
C GLY A 1 -8.13 -21.31 -31.06
N LEU A 2 -7.96 -20.01 -30.84
CA LEU A 2 -6.83 -19.18 -31.29
C LEU A 2 -5.51 -19.63 -30.62
N ARG A 3 -4.85 -20.65 -31.16
CA ARG A 3 -3.44 -20.95 -30.83
C ARG A 3 -2.57 -20.04 -31.68
N PHE A 4 -2.06 -18.97 -31.07
CA PHE A 4 -0.96 -18.21 -31.65
C PHE A 4 0.34 -18.99 -31.40
N LEU A 5 0.91 -19.54 -32.47
CA LEU A 5 2.25 -20.10 -32.44
C LEU A 5 3.25 -18.94 -32.43
N ARG A 6 4.14 -18.91 -31.44
CA ARG A 6 5.26 -17.96 -31.38
C ARG A 6 6.56 -18.70 -31.64
N ASP A 7 7.52 -18.00 -32.24
CA ASP A 7 8.84 -18.55 -32.45
C ASP A 7 9.55 -18.73 -31.09
N VAL A 8 10.31 -19.82 -30.94
CA VAL A 8 11.08 -20.10 -29.72
C VAL A 8 12.08 -18.98 -29.44
N SER A 9 12.62 -18.33 -30.48
CA SER A 9 13.55 -17.20 -30.35
C SER A 9 12.93 -15.96 -29.69
N GLU A 10 11.60 -15.87 -29.62
CA GLU A 10 10.89 -14.77 -28.97
C GLU A 10 10.64 -15.03 -27.47
N VAL A 11 10.97 -16.22 -26.97
CA VAL A 11 10.76 -16.59 -25.56
C VAL A 11 11.98 -16.22 -24.73
N GLY A 12 11.80 -15.26 -23.82
CA GLY A 12 12.78 -14.94 -22.79
C GLY A 12 12.80 -16.01 -21.69
N ILE A 13 13.99 -16.44 -21.29
CA ILE A 13 14.20 -17.44 -20.24
C ILE A 13 14.87 -16.77 -19.04
N LEU A 14 14.24 -16.86 -17.87
CA LEU A 14 14.90 -16.61 -16.59
C LEU A 14 15.32 -17.95 -16.00
N ARG A 15 16.62 -18.11 -15.78
CA ARG A 15 17.20 -19.26 -15.07
C ARG A 15 18.00 -18.76 -13.88
N THR A 16 18.00 -19.53 -12.82
CA THR A 16 18.88 -19.32 -11.66
C THR A 16 19.89 -20.45 -11.59
N GLU A 17 21.12 -20.08 -11.25
CA GLU A 17 22.20 -21.01 -10.97
C GLU A 17 22.46 -21.00 -9.46
N SER A 18 22.41 -22.16 -8.83
CA SER A 18 22.81 -22.33 -7.43
C SER A 18 23.91 -23.37 -7.33
N ASN A 19 24.80 -23.18 -6.35
CA ASN A 19 25.86 -24.12 -6.04
C ASN A 19 25.63 -24.64 -4.61
N PHE A 20 25.58 -25.96 -4.47
CA PHE A 20 25.59 -26.62 -3.17
C PHE A 20 26.56 -27.80 -3.25
N ASP A 21 27.59 -27.77 -2.39
CA ASP A 21 28.60 -28.83 -2.29
C ASP A 21 29.29 -29.15 -3.63
N GLU A 22 29.74 -28.11 -4.34
CA GLU A 22 30.39 -28.18 -5.67
C GLU A 22 29.49 -28.69 -6.81
N ILE A 23 28.19 -28.90 -6.54
CA ILE A 23 27.19 -29.27 -7.55
C ILE A 23 26.44 -28.03 -8.01
N TYR A 24 26.44 -27.81 -9.33
CA TYR A 24 25.71 -26.72 -9.98
C TYR A 24 24.30 -27.15 -10.36
N PHE A 25 23.30 -26.48 -9.80
CA PHE A 25 21.89 -26.66 -10.14
C PHE A 25 21.44 -25.51 -11.03
N ASN A 26 20.84 -25.84 -12.17
CA ASN A 26 20.17 -24.89 -13.04
C ASN A 26 18.67 -25.06 -12.87
N GLU A 27 17.97 -24.01 -12.45
CA GLU A 27 16.52 -24.03 -12.32
C GLU A 27 15.89 -23.00 -13.26
N LEU A 28 14.93 -23.46 -14.07
CA LEU A 28 14.13 -22.58 -14.92
C LEU A 28 13.08 -21.89 -14.04
N ARG A 29 13.15 -20.56 -13.94
CA ARG A 29 12.23 -19.75 -13.14
C ARG A 29 11.04 -19.24 -13.93
N ALA A 30 11.27 -18.80 -15.16
CA ALA A 30 10.22 -18.31 -16.03
C ALA A 30 10.56 -18.47 -17.50
N ALA A 31 9.53 -18.73 -18.30
CA ALA A 31 9.55 -18.57 -19.75
C ALA A 31 8.51 -17.51 -20.12
N THR A 32 8.96 -16.36 -20.59
CA THR A 32 8.12 -15.19 -20.85
C THR A 32 8.13 -14.80 -22.31
N GLY A 33 7.00 -14.34 -22.85
CA GLY A 33 6.94 -13.87 -24.23
C GLY A 33 7.71 -12.55 -24.45
N PRO A 34 7.88 -12.11 -25.70
CA PRO A 34 8.70 -10.95 -26.06
C PRO A 34 8.14 -9.61 -25.54
N ASN A 35 6.87 -9.60 -25.17
CA ASN A 35 6.18 -8.43 -24.62
C ASN A 35 6.28 -8.35 -23.08
N TYR A 36 6.99 -9.27 -22.42
CA TYR A 36 7.17 -9.23 -20.98
C TYR A 36 8.36 -8.32 -20.64
N GLY A 37 8.08 -7.11 -20.14
CA GLY A 37 9.11 -6.22 -19.61
C GLY A 37 9.42 -6.59 -18.17
N ARG A 38 10.47 -7.37 -17.99
CA ARG A 38 10.99 -7.77 -16.69
C ARG A 38 11.62 -6.56 -16.02
N ILE A 39 11.26 -6.33 -14.77
CA ILE A 39 11.91 -5.34 -13.90
C ILE A 39 12.64 -6.15 -12.84
N TRP A 40 13.94 -5.92 -12.68
CA TRP A 40 14.74 -6.67 -11.72
C TRP A 40 14.50 -6.17 -10.30
N ASN A 41 14.40 -7.11 -9.36
CA ASN A 41 14.31 -6.80 -7.94
C ASN A 41 15.52 -5.97 -7.51
N SER A 42 16.71 -6.24 -8.06
CA SER A 42 17.93 -5.46 -7.78
C SER A 42 17.80 -3.99 -8.19
N ASP A 43 17.11 -3.69 -9.29
CA ASP A 43 16.96 -2.32 -9.78
C ASP A 43 16.00 -1.53 -8.88
N ILE A 44 14.92 -2.19 -8.42
CA ILE A 44 13.99 -1.64 -7.45
C ILE A 44 14.70 -1.38 -6.12
N ILE A 45 15.43 -2.37 -5.58
CA ILE A 45 16.16 -2.22 -4.33
C ILE A 45 17.25 -1.15 -4.44
N GLY A 46 18.01 -1.14 -5.54
CA GLY A 46 19.03 -0.11 -5.79
C GLY A 46 18.42 1.30 -5.81
N SER A 47 17.26 1.45 -6.45
CA SER A 47 16.52 2.71 -6.46
C SER A 47 16.05 3.11 -5.06
N LEU A 48 15.54 2.17 -4.26
CA LEU A 48 15.13 2.46 -2.88
C LEU A 48 16.33 2.85 -2.00
N VAL A 49 17.47 2.16 -2.15
CA VAL A 49 18.70 2.48 -1.40
C VAL A 49 19.24 3.86 -1.76
N ASP A 50 19.24 4.22 -3.04
CA ASP A 50 19.69 5.54 -3.49
C ASP A 50 18.82 6.68 -2.92
N LYS A 51 17.52 6.45 -2.70
CA LYS A 51 16.58 7.49 -2.27
C LYS A 51 16.30 7.54 -0.78
N PHE A 52 16.16 6.38 -0.15
CA PHE A 52 15.76 6.26 1.26
C PHE A 52 16.90 5.74 2.14
N GLY A 53 18.05 5.39 1.57
CA GLY A 53 19.21 4.90 2.30
C GLY A 53 19.12 3.42 2.65
N ASP A 54 19.79 3.03 3.73
CA ASP A 54 19.95 1.63 4.12
C ASP A 54 18.71 1.00 4.79
N GLY A 55 17.61 1.76 4.90
CA GLY A 55 16.39 1.36 5.58
C GLY A 55 16.56 1.21 7.10
N ARG A 56 17.69 1.64 7.66
CA ARG A 56 17.95 1.66 9.11
C ARG A 56 18.13 3.08 9.63
N THR A 57 18.64 3.95 8.78
CA THR A 57 18.93 5.36 9.01
C THR A 57 18.07 6.22 8.08
N GLY A 58 17.89 7.49 8.45
CA GLY A 58 17.02 8.43 7.72
C GLY A 58 15.55 8.38 8.16
N ASP A 59 14.74 9.15 7.44
CA ASP A 59 13.32 9.35 7.76
C ASP A 59 12.51 8.07 7.50
N PHE A 60 12.66 7.47 6.32
CA PHE A 60 11.99 6.23 5.95
C PHE A 60 12.87 5.01 6.21
N ARG A 61 12.44 4.16 7.14
CA ARG A 61 13.20 3.00 7.61
C ARG A 61 12.29 1.83 7.92
N VAL A 62 12.87 0.68 8.25
CA VAL A 62 12.12 -0.48 8.76
C VAL A 62 11.29 -0.01 9.97
N PRO A 63 9.96 -0.17 9.94
CA PRO A 63 9.10 0.28 11.02
C PRO A 63 9.42 -0.46 12.32
N GLY A 64 9.25 0.28 13.41
CA GLY A 64 9.34 -0.21 14.77
C GLY A 64 8.16 -1.11 15.16
N GLU A 65 8.09 -1.41 16.44
CA GLU A 65 7.06 -2.23 17.05
C GLU A 65 6.27 -1.38 18.03
N PHE A 66 4.95 -1.30 17.83
CA PHE A 66 4.03 -0.48 18.61
C PHE A 66 4.47 0.99 18.73
N GLY A 67 5.00 1.55 17.64
CA GLY A 67 5.48 2.94 17.57
C GLY A 67 6.83 3.17 18.27
N SER A 68 7.52 2.11 18.69
CA SER A 68 8.85 2.18 19.28
C SER A 68 9.90 1.62 18.32
N ALA A 69 10.97 2.37 18.09
CA ALA A 69 12.09 1.91 17.27
C ALA A 69 12.74 0.67 17.92
N VAL A 70 12.98 -0.36 17.11
CA VAL A 70 13.67 -1.59 17.55
C VAL A 70 14.94 -1.82 16.73
N PRO A 71 15.99 -2.43 17.30
CA PRO A 71 17.17 -2.81 16.53
C PRO A 71 16.82 -3.73 15.36
N ILE A 72 17.25 -3.36 14.16
CA ILE A 72 16.95 -4.12 12.93
C ILE A 72 17.93 -5.29 12.79
N THR A 73 17.38 -6.47 12.59
CA THR A 73 18.06 -7.75 12.35
C THR A 73 17.52 -8.40 11.08
N LYS A 74 18.16 -9.47 10.62
CA LYS A 74 17.65 -10.27 9.48
C LYS A 74 16.28 -10.89 9.74
N THR A 75 15.89 -11.10 11.00
CA THR A 75 14.64 -11.78 11.35
C THR A 75 13.45 -10.83 11.51
N ASN A 76 13.70 -9.52 11.70
CA ASN A 76 12.65 -8.52 11.87
C ASN A 76 12.65 -7.46 10.75
N THR A 77 13.51 -7.58 9.75
CA THR A 77 13.46 -6.68 8.59
C THR A 77 12.16 -6.81 7.81
N THR A 78 11.79 -5.77 7.09
CA THR A 78 10.58 -5.69 6.27
C THR A 78 10.87 -5.74 4.77
N ILE A 79 12.08 -6.18 4.40
CA ILE A 79 12.39 -6.68 3.07
C ILE A 79 12.16 -8.19 3.03
N TYR A 80 11.20 -8.62 2.22
CA TYR A 80 10.96 -10.02 1.92
C TYR A 80 11.37 -10.27 0.47
N GLY A 81 12.64 -10.61 0.29
CA GLY A 81 13.22 -10.93 -1.01
C GLY A 81 13.35 -12.44 -1.19
N SER A 82 12.91 -12.93 -2.33
CA SER A 82 13.22 -14.25 -2.84
C SER A 82 14.05 -14.13 -4.12
N ASP A 83 14.36 -15.27 -4.73
CA ASP A 83 15.02 -15.36 -6.04
C ASP A 83 14.14 -14.94 -7.23
N ARG A 84 12.88 -14.56 -6.98
CA ARG A 84 11.88 -14.21 -8.02
C ARG A 84 11.04 -12.98 -7.70
N ASP A 85 10.74 -12.76 -6.43
CA ASP A 85 9.80 -11.76 -5.97
C ASP A 85 10.41 -10.96 -4.81
N VAL A 86 10.07 -9.68 -4.71
CA VAL A 86 10.46 -8.84 -3.59
C VAL A 86 9.26 -8.06 -3.06
N PHE A 87 9.23 -7.85 -1.75
CA PHE A 87 8.37 -6.91 -1.06
C PHE A 87 9.21 -6.08 -0.09
N VAL A 88 8.94 -4.78 -0.01
CA VAL A 88 9.60 -3.85 0.90
C VAL A 88 8.55 -2.99 1.59
N PHE A 89 8.70 -2.80 2.90
CA PHE A 89 7.93 -1.83 3.68
C PHE A 89 8.86 -0.91 4.46
N LEU A 90 8.83 0.38 4.14
CA LEU A 90 9.48 1.44 4.92
C LEU A 90 8.45 2.43 5.45
N ALA A 91 8.77 3.04 6.58
CA ALA A 91 7.94 4.02 7.24
C ALA A 91 8.75 5.15 7.86
N ASP A 92 8.12 6.32 7.91
CA ASP A 92 8.53 7.47 8.70
C ASP A 92 7.64 7.57 9.94
N GLU A 93 8.20 7.10 11.07
CA GLU A 93 7.56 7.12 12.38
C GLU A 93 8.02 8.30 13.24
N GLU A 94 8.93 9.16 12.74
CA GLU A 94 9.38 10.37 13.47
C GLU A 94 8.54 11.58 13.10
N ASN A 95 8.33 11.82 11.81
CA ASN A 95 7.53 12.95 11.34
C ASN A 95 6.05 12.56 11.25
N ARG A 96 5.48 12.21 12.41
CA ARG A 96 4.07 11.79 12.49
C ARG A 96 3.14 12.99 12.32
N ILE A 97 2.01 12.73 11.66
CA ILE A 97 0.97 13.70 11.35
C ILE A 97 -0.02 13.75 12.51
N GLU A 98 -0.12 14.89 13.18
CA GLU A 98 -1.07 15.09 14.29
C GLU A 98 -2.49 15.37 13.76
N MET A 99 -3.47 14.64 14.29
CA MET A 99 -4.89 14.78 13.97
C MET A 99 -5.67 15.12 15.22
N LYS A 100 -6.59 16.08 15.13
CA LYS A 100 -7.39 16.54 16.27
C LYS A 100 -8.53 15.59 16.65
N ASP A 101 -9.07 14.84 15.68
CA ASP A 101 -10.15 13.88 15.88
C ASP A 101 -9.82 12.55 15.18
N ARG A 102 -8.88 11.82 15.80
CA ARG A 102 -8.35 10.59 15.24
C ARG A 102 -9.21 9.39 15.58
N ARG A 103 -9.71 9.30 16.82
CA ARG A 103 -10.56 8.22 17.35
C ARG A 103 -11.26 8.70 18.63
N ASP A 104 -12.56 8.52 18.74
CA ASP A 104 -13.36 8.88 19.92
C ASP A 104 -13.23 10.37 20.29
N GLY A 105 -13.21 11.27 19.30
CA GLY A 105 -13.04 12.71 19.54
C GLY A 105 -11.63 13.11 20.00
N LYS A 106 -10.72 12.14 20.17
CA LYS A 106 -9.39 12.37 20.74
C LYS A 106 -8.36 12.64 19.65
N PRO A 107 -7.38 13.52 19.95
CA PRO A 107 -6.26 13.69 19.06
C PRO A 107 -5.41 12.42 19.01
N GLY A 108 -4.72 12.22 17.90
CA GLY A 108 -3.74 11.16 17.74
C GLY A 108 -2.91 11.41 16.50
N SER A 109 -1.76 10.74 16.39
CA SER A 109 -0.90 10.89 15.23
C SER A 109 -0.81 9.66 14.35
N LEU A 110 -0.52 9.89 13.08
CA LEU A 110 -0.27 8.88 12.06
C LEU A 110 1.15 8.97 11.52
N ALA A 111 1.83 7.83 11.43
CA ALA A 111 3.06 7.68 10.68
C ALA A 111 2.76 7.48 9.19
N ARG A 112 3.75 7.75 8.35
CA ARG A 112 3.67 7.54 6.89
C ARG A 112 4.37 6.25 6.53
N GLY A 113 3.73 5.41 5.73
CA GLY A 113 4.31 4.17 5.25
C GLY A 113 4.14 4.01 3.74
N PHE A 114 5.01 3.24 3.13
CA PHE A 114 4.80 2.75 1.78
C PHE A 114 5.25 1.30 1.62
N PHE A 115 4.58 0.60 0.70
CA PHE A 115 4.95 -0.71 0.21
C PHE A 115 5.49 -0.61 -1.20
N VAL A 116 6.46 -1.46 -1.54
CA VAL A 116 6.87 -1.73 -2.91
C VAL A 116 6.94 -3.24 -3.09
N TRP A 117 6.43 -3.75 -4.20
CA TRP A 117 6.52 -5.17 -4.53
C TRP A 117 6.76 -5.38 -6.02
N ASN A 118 7.34 -6.54 -6.34
CA ASN A 118 7.61 -6.94 -7.71
C ASN A 118 7.67 -8.46 -7.85
N SER A 119 7.40 -8.91 -9.06
CA SER A 119 7.65 -10.28 -9.50
C SER A 119 8.42 -10.29 -10.80
N GLU A 120 9.61 -10.87 -10.80
CA GLU A 120 10.35 -11.08 -12.04
C GLU A 120 9.69 -12.18 -12.87
N VAL A 121 9.10 -13.19 -12.24
CA VAL A 121 8.53 -14.35 -12.95
C VAL A 121 7.10 -14.13 -13.44
N GLY A 122 6.50 -12.98 -13.12
CA GLY A 122 5.15 -12.62 -13.53
C GLY A 122 4.05 -13.28 -12.70
N SER A 123 4.36 -13.70 -11.47
CA SER A 123 3.36 -14.17 -10.50
C SER A 123 2.46 -13.01 -10.02
N GLN A 124 3.00 -11.78 -10.05
CA GLN A 124 2.31 -10.55 -9.67
C GLN A 124 2.73 -9.38 -10.58
N THR A 125 2.01 -8.26 -10.50
CA THR A 125 2.43 -6.96 -11.04
C THR A 125 3.52 -6.35 -10.17
N VAL A 126 4.36 -5.50 -10.74
CA VAL A 126 5.11 -4.51 -9.96
C VAL A 126 4.17 -3.42 -9.44
N GLY A 127 4.45 -2.86 -8.27
CA GLY A 127 3.67 -1.74 -7.75
C GLY A 127 4.22 -1.12 -6.48
N ALA A 128 3.60 -0.01 -6.12
CA ALA A 128 3.82 0.69 -4.87
C ALA A 128 2.48 1.09 -4.24
N ALA A 129 2.43 1.14 -2.91
CA ALA A 129 1.28 1.65 -2.19
C ALA A 129 1.73 2.60 -1.08
N PHE A 130 0.95 3.64 -0.81
CA PHE A 130 1.24 4.70 0.14
C PHE A 130 0.08 4.81 1.11
N PHE A 131 0.36 5.01 2.39
CA PHE A 131 -0.67 5.06 3.41
C PHE A 131 -0.17 5.73 4.68
N LEU A 132 -1.14 6.16 5.49
CA LEU A 132 -0.94 6.60 6.86
C LEU A 132 -1.31 5.47 7.82
N PHE A 133 -0.68 5.38 8.98
CA PHE A 133 -0.96 4.32 9.95
C PHE A 133 -0.67 4.73 11.39
N ASP A 134 -1.31 4.05 12.36
CA ASP A 134 -1.08 4.31 13.78
C ASP A 134 0.25 3.69 14.23
N TYR A 135 0.39 2.37 14.10
CA TYR A 135 1.62 1.66 14.44
C TYR A 135 1.68 0.31 13.76
N VAL A 136 2.85 -0.31 13.77
CA VAL A 136 3.06 -1.68 13.31
C VAL A 136 3.25 -2.59 14.53
N CYS A 137 2.58 -3.75 14.59
CA CYS A 137 2.84 -4.71 15.67
C CYS A 137 3.98 -5.68 15.33
N GLN A 138 4.41 -6.51 16.27
CA GLN A 138 5.55 -7.45 16.09
C GLN A 138 5.36 -8.41 14.90
N ASN A 139 4.12 -8.80 14.61
CA ASN A 139 3.76 -9.64 13.45
C ASN A 139 3.66 -8.84 12.13
N ARG A 140 4.17 -7.60 12.10
CA ARG A 140 4.17 -6.67 10.96
C ARG A 140 2.79 -6.32 10.42
N ILE A 141 1.76 -6.43 11.26
CA ILE A 141 0.41 -5.93 10.96
C ILE A 141 0.42 -4.42 11.13
N VAL A 142 -0.02 -3.72 10.09
CA VAL A 142 -0.21 -2.26 10.10
C VAL A 142 -1.58 -1.95 10.69
N TRP A 143 -1.59 -1.23 11.81
CA TRP A 143 -2.82 -0.83 12.50
C TRP A 143 -3.23 0.59 12.11
N GLY A 144 -4.53 0.79 11.94
CA GLY A 144 -5.09 2.10 11.64
C GLY A 144 -4.69 2.63 10.27
N ALA A 145 -4.48 1.74 9.29
CA ALA A 145 -4.20 2.15 7.92
C ALA A 145 -5.30 3.09 7.39
N ARG A 146 -4.86 4.18 6.75
CA ARG A 146 -5.70 5.23 6.16
C ARG A 146 -5.06 5.70 4.86
N GLU A 147 -5.90 6.26 3.99
CA GLU A 147 -5.46 6.86 2.72
C GLU A 147 -4.62 5.94 1.85
N PHE A 148 -4.99 4.66 1.80
CA PHE A 148 -4.27 3.66 1.02
C PHE A 148 -4.41 3.97 -0.47
N LYS A 149 -3.32 4.48 -1.07
CA LYS A 149 -3.22 4.79 -2.50
C LYS A 149 -2.25 3.82 -3.14
N GLU A 150 -2.68 3.18 -4.22
CA GLU A 150 -1.94 2.08 -4.83
C GLU A 150 -1.75 2.29 -6.33
N MET A 151 -0.53 2.05 -6.79
CA MET A 151 -0.12 2.10 -8.19
C MET A 151 0.45 0.74 -8.61
N ARG A 152 -0.02 0.24 -9.76
CA ARG A 152 0.40 -1.07 -10.29
C ARG A 152 0.71 -0.97 -11.77
N LEU A 153 1.77 -1.63 -12.20
CA LEU A 153 2.10 -1.82 -13.61
C LEU A 153 2.14 -3.29 -13.96
N ARG A 154 1.47 -3.67 -15.05
CA ARG A 154 1.66 -4.99 -15.65
C ARG A 154 3.04 -5.04 -16.28
N HIS A 155 3.69 -6.21 -16.22
CA HIS A 155 4.95 -6.52 -16.89
C HIS A 155 4.81 -6.59 -18.41
N THR A 156 4.49 -5.45 -19.01
CA THR A 156 4.51 -5.18 -20.46
C THR A 156 5.90 -4.73 -20.87
N LYS A 157 6.21 -4.71 -22.17
CA LYS A 157 7.55 -4.37 -22.67
C LYS A 157 8.06 -3.00 -22.16
N SER A 158 7.18 -2.03 -22.00
CA SER A 158 7.49 -0.69 -21.49
C SER A 158 7.38 -0.57 -19.96
N ALA A 159 7.14 -1.67 -19.22
CA ALA A 159 7.01 -1.63 -17.77
C ALA A 159 8.23 -1.06 -17.04
N PRO A 160 9.49 -1.35 -17.45
CA PRO A 160 10.66 -0.73 -16.83
C PRO A 160 10.67 0.79 -16.98
N ASP A 161 10.40 1.31 -18.18
CA ASP A 161 10.36 2.76 -18.44
C ASP A 161 9.23 3.41 -17.63
N ARG A 162 8.03 2.81 -17.65
CA ARG A 162 6.87 3.29 -16.88
C ARG A 162 7.10 3.25 -15.37
N TRP A 163 7.87 2.29 -14.85
CA TRP A 163 8.23 2.27 -13.43
C TRP A 163 9.07 3.50 -13.04
N LEU A 164 10.03 3.87 -13.89
CA LEU A 164 10.88 5.04 -13.69
C LEU A 164 10.11 6.35 -13.88
N GLU A 165 9.17 6.40 -14.82
CA GLU A 165 8.44 7.62 -15.16
C GLU A 165 7.18 7.84 -14.30
N GLU A 166 6.50 6.77 -13.86
CA GLU A 166 5.21 6.89 -13.18
C GLU A 166 5.29 6.62 -11.68
N ILE A 167 6.06 5.62 -11.23
CA ILE A 167 6.05 5.19 -9.82
C ILE A 167 7.21 5.82 -9.04
N THR A 168 8.41 5.83 -9.61
CA THR A 168 9.60 6.38 -8.94
C THR A 168 9.43 7.86 -8.53
N PRO A 169 8.83 8.75 -9.36
CA PRO A 169 8.63 10.15 -8.96
C PRO A 169 7.64 10.30 -7.81
N VAL A 170 6.58 9.47 -7.78
CA VAL A 170 5.59 9.48 -6.68
C VAL A 170 6.22 8.99 -5.38
N LEU A 171 7.08 7.96 -5.44
CA LEU A 171 7.88 7.52 -4.29
C LEU A 171 8.77 8.66 -3.76
N MET A 172 9.44 9.40 -4.66
CA MET A 172 10.27 10.55 -4.29
C MET A 172 9.46 11.69 -3.69
N GLU A 173 8.34 12.05 -4.30
CA GLU A 173 7.46 13.09 -3.79
C GLU A 173 6.92 12.71 -2.42
N TYR A 174 6.49 11.45 -2.22
CA TYR A 174 6.02 10.99 -0.92
C TYR A 174 7.11 11.01 0.15
N GLY A 175 8.35 10.66 -0.23
CA GLY A 175 9.52 10.72 0.64
C GLY A 175 9.88 12.14 1.06
N ASN A 176 9.82 13.09 0.13
CA ASN A 176 10.21 14.48 0.34
C ASN A 176 9.06 15.38 0.80
N ALA A 177 7.82 14.97 0.61
CA ALA A 177 6.65 15.77 0.97
C ALA A 177 6.68 16.02 2.47
N SER A 178 6.60 17.29 2.88
CA SER A 178 6.14 17.60 4.22
C SER A 178 4.72 17.03 4.38
N ALA A 179 4.30 16.70 5.59
CA ALA A 179 2.93 16.26 5.88
C ALA A 179 1.83 17.22 5.37
N ALA A 180 2.16 18.45 4.96
CA ALA A 180 1.22 19.52 4.63
C ALA A 180 0.14 19.19 3.58
N PRO A 181 0.41 18.57 2.40
CA PRO A 181 -0.66 18.32 1.42
C PRO A 181 -1.65 17.23 1.86
N ILE A 182 -1.15 16.22 2.56
CA ILE A 182 -1.95 15.14 3.16
C ILE A 182 -2.74 15.66 4.36
N GLU A 183 -2.08 16.39 5.27
CA GLU A 183 -2.74 17.13 6.36
C GLU A 183 -3.81 18.08 5.85
N GLN A 184 -3.55 18.76 4.73
CA GLN A 184 -4.51 19.67 4.13
C GLN A 184 -5.71 18.90 3.57
N THR A 185 -5.49 17.79 2.85
CA THR A 185 -6.56 16.91 2.38
C THR A 185 -7.41 16.38 3.54
N ILE A 186 -6.78 16.00 4.65
CA ILE A 186 -7.47 15.50 5.86
C ILE A 186 -8.20 16.61 6.59
N ARG A 187 -7.58 17.78 6.73
CA ARG A 187 -8.25 18.97 7.29
C ARG A 187 -9.46 19.37 6.45
N GLU A 188 -9.33 19.35 5.13
CA GLU A 188 -10.41 19.65 4.20
C GLU A 188 -11.50 18.57 4.26
N ALA A 189 -11.14 17.28 4.38
CA ALA A 189 -12.10 16.18 4.59
C ALA A 189 -12.86 16.26 5.91
N GLN A 190 -12.21 16.71 6.98
CA GLN A 190 -12.81 16.95 8.29
C GLN A 190 -13.73 18.18 8.28
N GLN A 191 -13.49 19.15 7.40
CA GLN A 191 -14.34 20.33 7.26
C GLN A 191 -15.49 20.10 6.25
N LYS A 192 -15.30 19.21 5.29
CA LYS A 192 -16.29 18.91 4.25
C LYS A 192 -17.36 17.97 4.80
N ARG A 193 -18.50 18.58 5.13
CA ARG A 193 -19.70 17.84 5.57
C ARG A 193 -20.18 16.92 4.45
N VAL A 194 -20.63 15.72 4.82
CA VAL A 194 -21.39 14.87 3.89
C VAL A 194 -22.76 15.50 3.63
N ASP A 195 -23.39 15.12 2.52
CA ASP A 195 -24.73 15.57 2.14
C ASP A 195 -25.72 15.44 3.32
N ASP A 196 -26.68 16.37 3.43
CA ASP A 196 -27.68 16.40 4.51
C ASP A 196 -28.48 15.08 4.60
N ASP A 197 -28.57 14.35 3.48
CA ASP A 197 -29.08 12.98 3.42
C ASP A 197 -27.92 11.95 3.39
N LEU A 198 -27.38 11.68 4.57
CA LEU A 198 -26.33 10.68 4.79
C LEU A 198 -26.69 9.30 4.21
N GLN A 199 -27.95 8.90 4.34
CA GLN A 199 -28.39 7.58 3.90
C GLN A 199 -28.35 7.46 2.38
N LYS A 200 -28.78 8.50 1.67
CA LYS A 200 -28.65 8.60 0.21
C LYS A 200 -27.18 8.69 -0.22
N PHE A 201 -26.37 9.47 0.49
CA PHE A 201 -24.94 9.60 0.24
C PHE A 201 -24.23 8.23 0.28
N LEU A 202 -24.47 7.44 1.33
CA LEU A 202 -23.89 6.12 1.46
C LEU A 202 -24.50 5.11 0.47
N SER A 203 -25.82 5.14 0.26
CA SER A 203 -26.51 4.21 -0.65
C SER A 203 -26.10 4.36 -2.12
N ALA A 204 -25.57 5.53 -2.51
CA ALA A 204 -25.01 5.72 -3.86
C ALA A 204 -23.69 4.98 -4.08
N ARG A 205 -23.04 4.48 -3.01
CA ARG A 205 -21.65 3.96 -3.04
C ARG A 205 -21.51 2.58 -2.41
N PHE A 206 -22.41 2.22 -1.50
CA PHE A 206 -22.40 0.99 -0.74
C PHE A 206 -23.75 0.28 -0.84
N THR A 207 -23.74 -1.04 -0.71
CA THR A 207 -24.95 -1.85 -0.70
C THR A 207 -25.75 -1.62 0.59
N LYS A 208 -27.06 -1.90 0.56
CA LYS A 208 -27.95 -1.68 1.72
C LYS A 208 -27.45 -2.34 3.03
N PRO A 209 -26.95 -3.59 3.04
CA PRO A 209 -26.37 -4.18 4.26
C PRO A 209 -25.11 -3.46 4.73
N GLU A 210 -24.25 -3.05 3.80
CA GLU A 210 -23.04 -2.30 4.11
C GLU A 210 -23.37 -0.94 4.72
N VAL A 211 -24.33 -0.20 4.18
CA VAL A 211 -24.75 1.11 4.74
C VAL A 211 -25.16 0.97 6.20
N THR A 212 -26.01 -0.01 6.52
CA THR A 212 -26.41 -0.29 7.90
C THR A 212 -25.20 -0.65 8.78
N GLY A 213 -24.30 -1.48 8.26
CA GLY A 213 -23.08 -1.89 8.98
C GLY A 213 -22.11 -0.74 9.24
N ILE A 214 -21.92 0.13 8.25
CA ILE A 214 -21.08 1.34 8.29
C ILE A 214 -21.59 2.29 9.37
N MET A 215 -22.89 2.61 9.35
CA MET A 215 -23.51 3.50 10.34
C MET A 215 -23.41 2.91 11.75
N ALA A 216 -23.74 1.62 11.90
CA ALA A 216 -23.66 0.95 13.20
C ALA A 216 -22.22 0.83 13.72
N ALA A 217 -21.24 0.63 12.84
CA ALA A 217 -19.83 0.56 13.22
C ALA A 217 -19.31 1.92 13.69
N HIS A 218 -19.71 3.01 13.02
CA HIS A 218 -19.35 4.36 13.45
C HIS A 218 -19.98 4.72 14.79
N GLU A 219 -21.28 4.49 14.96
CA GLU A 219 -21.96 4.75 16.23
C GLU A 219 -21.33 3.95 17.37
N ARG A 220 -20.99 2.68 17.13
CA ARG A 220 -20.34 1.81 18.13
C ARG A 220 -18.93 2.28 18.51
N GLU A 221 -18.14 2.75 17.55
CA GLU A 221 -16.73 3.06 17.78
C GLU A 221 -16.49 4.54 18.13
N GLU A 222 -17.33 5.45 17.67
CA GLU A 222 -17.14 6.90 17.77
C GLU A 222 -18.25 7.60 18.60
N SER A 223 -19.33 6.89 18.96
CA SER A 223 -20.45 7.39 19.80
C SER A 223 -21.04 8.73 19.33
N ARG A 224 -20.99 8.97 18.02
CA ARG A 224 -21.49 10.18 17.35
C ARG A 224 -21.92 9.87 15.91
N PRO A 225 -22.82 10.68 15.32
CA PRO A 225 -23.23 10.49 13.94
C PRO A 225 -22.10 10.82 12.95
N ILE A 226 -22.19 10.24 11.76
CA ILE A 226 -21.33 10.58 10.61
C ILE A 226 -21.73 11.96 10.09
N GLU A 227 -20.86 12.95 10.20
CA GLU A 227 -21.13 14.32 9.73
C GLU A 227 -20.20 14.79 8.62
N THR A 228 -19.03 14.19 8.50
CA THR A 228 -17.96 14.62 7.58
C THR A 228 -17.54 13.49 6.65
N LEU A 229 -16.86 13.83 5.55
CA LEU A 229 -16.26 12.81 4.68
C LEU A 229 -15.28 11.93 5.46
N TRP A 230 -14.55 12.54 6.39
CA TRP A 230 -13.66 11.83 7.30
C TRP A 230 -14.39 10.78 8.16
N ASP A 231 -15.56 11.14 8.69
CA ASP A 231 -16.39 10.23 9.47
C ASP A 231 -16.89 9.07 8.62
N ALA A 232 -17.29 9.34 7.38
CA ALA A 232 -17.78 8.34 6.46
C ALA A 232 -16.67 7.33 6.08
N THR A 233 -15.46 7.82 5.79
CA THR A 233 -14.29 6.96 5.54
C THR A 233 -13.95 6.12 6.78
N THR A 234 -13.94 6.75 7.96
CA THR A 234 -13.66 6.05 9.22
C THR A 234 -14.70 4.97 9.51
N ALA A 235 -15.98 5.26 9.30
CA ALA A 235 -17.10 4.34 9.44
C ALA A 235 -16.96 3.10 8.55
N VAL A 236 -16.55 3.29 7.28
CA VAL A 236 -16.32 2.18 6.34
C VAL A 236 -15.18 1.29 6.82
N THR A 237 -14.06 1.88 7.24
CA THR A 237 -12.93 1.09 7.75
C THR A 237 -13.25 0.39 9.07
N ALA A 238 -14.10 0.96 9.92
CA ALA A 238 -14.58 0.33 11.15
C ALA A 238 -15.44 -0.90 10.84
N TYR A 239 -16.35 -0.78 9.88
CA TYR A 239 -17.17 -1.89 9.41
C TYR A 239 -16.34 -2.99 8.72
N ALA A 240 -15.33 -2.63 7.92
CA ALA A 240 -14.51 -3.62 7.23
C ALA A 240 -13.76 -4.59 8.17
N LYS A 241 -13.51 -4.20 9.43
CA LYS A 241 -12.90 -5.07 10.45
C LYS A 241 -13.76 -6.29 10.80
N THR A 242 -15.07 -6.26 10.53
CA THR A 242 -15.98 -7.37 10.85
C THR A 242 -15.96 -8.47 9.79
N PHE A 243 -15.24 -8.29 8.68
CA PHE A 243 -15.16 -9.26 7.60
C PHE A 243 -14.11 -10.32 7.93
N GLU A 244 -14.49 -11.59 7.79
CA GLU A 244 -13.60 -12.73 8.01
C GLU A 244 -12.55 -12.85 6.88
N TYR A 245 -12.96 -12.63 5.64
CA TYR A 245 -12.11 -12.77 4.47
C TYR A 245 -11.39 -11.46 4.11
N GLN A 246 -10.06 -11.55 3.98
CA GLN A 246 -9.18 -10.41 3.80
C GLN A 246 -9.38 -9.69 2.46
N ASP A 247 -9.75 -10.41 1.40
CA ASP A 247 -10.04 -9.85 0.08
C ASP A 247 -11.28 -8.93 0.12
N ALA A 248 -12.37 -9.40 0.74
CA ALA A 248 -13.60 -8.63 0.92
C ALA A 248 -13.38 -7.40 1.82
N ARG A 249 -12.56 -7.54 2.87
CA ARG A 249 -12.13 -6.42 3.70
C ARG A 249 -11.38 -5.36 2.89
N VAL A 250 -10.39 -5.77 2.11
CA VAL A 250 -9.57 -4.86 1.30
C VAL A 250 -10.41 -4.15 0.22
N ASP A 251 -11.37 -4.83 -0.40
CA ASP A 251 -12.30 -4.20 -1.35
C ASP A 251 -13.12 -3.07 -0.70
N LEU A 252 -13.70 -3.35 0.48
CA LEU A 252 -14.48 -2.37 1.21
C LEU A 252 -13.64 -1.19 1.71
N GLU A 253 -12.42 -1.45 2.21
CA GLU A 253 -11.48 -0.40 2.64
C GLU A 253 -11.06 0.50 1.46
N ARG A 254 -10.86 -0.06 0.25
CA ARG A 254 -10.59 0.73 -0.97
C ARG A 254 -11.76 1.64 -1.34
N ARG A 255 -12.99 1.13 -1.30
CA ARG A 255 -14.20 1.96 -1.54
C ARG A 255 -14.37 3.04 -0.47
N GLY A 256 -13.99 2.77 0.78
CA GLY A 256 -13.94 3.77 1.85
C GLY A 256 -12.90 4.86 1.62
N GLY A 257 -11.71 4.49 1.11
CA GLY A 257 -10.66 5.43 0.73
C GLY A 257 -11.08 6.39 -0.39
N ALA A 258 -11.82 5.89 -1.38
CA ALA A 258 -12.33 6.70 -2.49
C ALA A 258 -13.31 7.83 -2.07
N LEU A 259 -13.83 7.80 -0.83
CA LEU A 259 -14.61 8.92 -0.30
C LEU A 259 -13.77 10.18 -0.08
N LEU A 260 -12.47 10.03 0.19
CA LEU A 260 -11.56 11.16 0.36
C LEU A 260 -11.25 11.88 -0.96
N ASP A 261 -11.40 11.20 -2.10
CA ASP A 261 -11.25 11.84 -3.42
C ASP A 261 -12.36 12.87 -3.68
N LEU A 262 -13.47 12.79 -2.94
CA LEU A 262 -14.56 13.79 -2.98
C LEU A 262 -14.16 15.10 -2.31
N VAL A 263 -13.02 15.19 -1.63
CA VAL A 263 -12.52 16.47 -1.07
C VAL A 263 -12.18 17.45 -2.18
N ALA A 264 -11.57 16.97 -3.26
CA ALA A 264 -11.12 17.76 -4.41
C ALA A 264 -12.22 18.07 -5.45
N ALA A 265 -13.42 17.49 -5.32
CA ALA A 265 -14.58 17.68 -6.21
C ALA A 265 -15.52 18.80 -5.74
#